data_AF-A0AAE0R053-F1
#
_entry.id   AF-A0AAE0R053-F1
#
_cell.length_a   1.000
_cell.length_b   1.000
_cell.length_c   1.000
_cell.angle_alpha   90.00
_cell.angle_beta   90.00
_cell.angle_gamma   90.00
#
_symmetry.space_group_name_H-M   'P 1'
#
loop_
_entity.id
_entity.type
_entity.pdbx_description
1 polymer ?
#
loop_
_entity_poly.entity_id
_entity_poly.type
_entity_poly.pdbx_seq_one_letter_code
_entity_poly.pdbx_strand_id
1 'polypeptide(L)'
;MYYGLSNFYQNHRRYVKSRDDRQLNGDTSALTSPNKDCMPYNLNNDVPIAPCGAIANSLFNDTFELFYIQDNENRTRIPLMKRGIAWWTDKFVKFRNPAGDNLTAAFEGTARPLNWPRPVYELDPKDPENNGFINEDFIVWMRTAALPTFRKLYRIILNNRDRMTPTLPRGNYTLEVTYNYPVISFEGRKRMVLSTISWMGGKNPFLGIAYITVGTICFVLGLVLLVIHYKYGNHNNNADIPN
;
A
#
# COMPACT_ATOMS: atom_id res chain seq x y z
N MET A 1 -3.12 7.42 -7.75
CA MET A 1 -3.95 6.32 -8.31
C MET A 1 -3.67 5.05 -7.53
N TYR A 2 -4.71 4.39 -7.03
CA TYR A 2 -4.60 3.16 -6.23
C TYR A 2 -5.37 2.03 -6.92
N TYR A 3 -4.89 0.80 -6.79
CA TYR A 3 -5.75 -0.37 -6.97
C TYR A 3 -6.23 -0.86 -5.60
N GLY A 4 -7.44 -1.40 -5.57
CA GLY A 4 -8.06 -1.95 -4.38
C GLY A 4 -8.53 -3.37 -4.62
N LEU A 5 -8.30 -4.21 -3.62
CA LEU A 5 -8.78 -5.59 -3.57
C LEU A 5 -9.74 -5.71 -2.38
N SER A 6 -10.78 -6.52 -2.55
CA SER A 6 -11.64 -6.98 -1.46
C SER A 6 -11.62 -8.50 -1.38
N ASN A 7 -11.96 -9.00 -0.20
CA ASN A 7 -11.93 -10.42 0.13
C ASN A 7 -10.56 -11.07 -0.05
N PHE A 8 -9.48 -10.31 0.13
CA PHE A 8 -8.11 -10.81 0.02
C PHE A 8 -7.38 -10.67 1.36
N TYR A 9 -7.22 -11.77 2.08
CA TYR A 9 -6.73 -11.79 3.46
C TYR A 9 -5.19 -11.73 3.54
N GLN A 10 -4.59 -10.57 3.21
CA GLN A 10 -3.13 -10.36 3.37
C GLN A 10 -2.66 -10.48 4.82
N ASN A 11 -3.56 -10.30 5.79
CA ASN A 11 -3.29 -10.38 7.22
C ASN A 11 -3.34 -11.82 7.77
N HIS A 12 -3.64 -12.83 6.95
CA HIS A 12 -3.65 -14.22 7.40
C HIS A 12 -2.25 -14.65 7.87
N ARG A 13 -2.14 -15.25 9.07
CA ARG A 13 -0.85 -15.55 9.72
C ARG A 13 0.13 -16.30 8.80
N ARG A 14 -0.33 -17.34 8.11
CA ARG A 14 0.52 -18.12 7.18
C ARG A 14 0.95 -17.32 5.96
N TYR A 15 0.11 -16.39 5.50
CA TYR A 15 0.44 -15.52 4.38
C TYR A 15 1.50 -14.50 4.78
N VAL A 16 1.31 -13.80 5.91
CA VAL A 16 2.26 -12.78 6.42
C VAL A 16 3.63 -13.37 6.73
N LYS A 17 3.69 -14.59 7.27
CA LYS A 17 4.95 -15.28 7.59
C LYS A 17 5.70 -15.75 6.34
N SER A 18 5.02 -15.98 5.22
CA SER A 18 5.59 -16.62 4.03
C SER A 18 6.39 -15.63 3.17
N ARG A 19 7.58 -15.28 3.66
CA ARG A 19 8.63 -14.50 2.99
C ARG A 19 9.99 -14.74 3.65
N ASP A 20 11.07 -14.39 2.96
CA ASP A 20 12.42 -14.37 3.52
C ASP A 20 13.00 -12.94 3.46
N ASP A 21 13.05 -12.27 4.60
CA ASP A 21 13.55 -10.89 4.68
C ASP A 21 15.08 -10.80 4.45
N ARG A 22 15.85 -11.88 4.62
CA ARG A 22 17.29 -11.89 4.26
C ARG A 22 17.47 -11.97 2.75
N GLN A 23 16.69 -12.84 2.09
CA GLN A 23 16.67 -12.94 0.64
C GLN A 23 16.28 -11.59 0.00
N LEU A 24 15.21 -10.96 0.51
CA LEU A 24 14.73 -9.66 0.01
C LEU A 24 15.72 -8.50 0.25
N ASN A 25 16.65 -8.67 1.19
CA ASN A 25 17.75 -7.74 1.45
C ASN A 25 19.03 -8.09 0.68
N GLY A 26 18.98 -9.02 -0.27
CA GLY A 26 20.09 -9.33 -1.18
C GLY A 26 21.16 -10.27 -0.60
N ASP A 27 20.88 -11.00 0.48
CA ASP A 27 21.80 -11.99 1.04
C ASP A 27 21.94 -13.21 0.11
N THR A 28 23.14 -13.44 -0.42
CA THR A 28 23.43 -14.53 -1.37
C THR A 28 23.22 -15.92 -0.77
N SER A 29 23.41 -16.08 0.55
CA SER A 29 23.14 -17.35 1.24
C SER A 29 21.65 -17.66 1.30
N ALA A 30 20.81 -16.64 1.50
CA ALA A 30 19.35 -16.76 1.51
C ALA A 30 18.76 -16.88 0.10
N LEU A 31 19.47 -16.45 -0.96
CA LEU A 31 19.08 -16.71 -2.34
C LEU A 31 19.17 -18.20 -2.69
N THR A 32 20.25 -18.86 -2.28
CA THR A 32 20.48 -20.28 -2.56
C THR A 32 19.70 -21.20 -1.60
N SER A 33 19.54 -20.78 -0.35
CA SER A 33 18.83 -21.53 0.69
C SER A 33 17.75 -20.68 1.39
N PRO A 34 16.57 -20.49 0.75
CA PRO A 34 15.51 -19.67 1.30
C PRO A 34 14.93 -20.25 2.60
N ASN A 35 14.47 -19.37 3.49
CA ASN A 35 13.87 -19.73 4.77
C ASN A 35 12.68 -20.71 4.62
N LYS A 36 12.57 -21.68 5.54
CA LYS A 36 11.48 -22.66 5.61
C LYS A 36 10.10 -22.00 5.75
N ASP A 37 10.03 -20.78 6.27
CA ASP A 37 8.79 -20.01 6.36
C ASP A 37 8.16 -19.72 4.99
N CYS A 38 8.94 -19.73 3.91
CA CYS A 38 8.44 -19.59 2.55
C CYS A 38 7.68 -20.81 2.03
N MET A 39 7.69 -21.97 2.72
CA MET A 39 6.98 -23.18 2.27
C MET A 39 5.47 -22.93 2.05
N PRO A 40 4.88 -23.47 0.97
CA PRO A 40 5.48 -24.35 -0.05
C PRO A 40 6.18 -23.61 -1.21
N TYR A 41 6.28 -22.28 -1.16
CA TYR A 41 6.80 -21.43 -2.24
C TYR A 41 8.29 -21.09 -2.08
N ASN A 42 9.08 -22.02 -1.55
CA ASN A 42 10.52 -21.89 -1.39
C ASN A 42 11.31 -22.55 -2.54
N LEU A 43 10.74 -23.56 -3.19
CA LEU A 43 11.38 -24.35 -4.24
C LEU A 43 10.43 -24.54 -5.44
N ASN A 44 11.00 -24.62 -6.64
CA ASN A 44 10.32 -25.02 -7.86
C ASN A 44 11.21 -26.05 -8.59
N ASN A 45 10.77 -27.31 -8.67
CA ASN A 45 11.58 -28.42 -9.21
C ASN A 45 13.01 -28.45 -8.64
N ASP A 46 13.10 -28.41 -7.30
CA ASP A 46 14.36 -28.38 -6.52
C ASP A 46 15.26 -27.14 -6.71
N VAL A 47 14.82 -26.15 -7.49
CA VAL A 47 15.50 -24.85 -7.64
C VAL A 47 14.90 -23.83 -6.66
N PRO A 48 15.73 -23.09 -5.89
CA PRO A 48 15.23 -22.06 -4.97
C PRO A 48 14.52 -20.93 -5.70
N ILE A 49 13.36 -20.52 -5.19
CA ILE A 49 12.57 -19.43 -5.77
C ILE A 49 13.08 -18.08 -5.26
N ALA A 50 13.29 -17.13 -6.16
CA ALA A 50 13.58 -15.73 -5.83
C ALA A 50 12.61 -14.79 -6.57
N PRO A 51 11.76 -14.03 -5.85
CA PRO A 51 11.51 -14.03 -4.39
C PRO A 51 10.64 -15.20 -3.91
N CYS A 52 10.99 -15.82 -2.78
CA CYS A 52 10.19 -16.90 -2.20
C CYS A 52 8.95 -16.41 -1.43
N GLY A 53 7.98 -17.31 -1.25
CA GLY A 53 6.87 -17.11 -0.33
C GLY A 53 5.55 -16.72 -0.99
N ALA A 54 4.45 -16.93 -0.24
CA ALA A 54 3.09 -16.72 -0.72
C ALA A 54 2.81 -15.27 -1.10
N ILE A 55 3.38 -14.32 -0.34
CA ILE A 55 3.20 -12.88 -0.59
C ILE A 55 3.72 -12.52 -1.96
N ALA A 56 4.96 -12.91 -2.27
CA ALA A 56 5.58 -12.59 -3.53
C ALA A 56 4.91 -13.35 -4.68
N ASN A 57 4.59 -14.63 -4.49
CA ASN A 57 3.96 -15.45 -5.53
C ASN A 57 2.61 -14.86 -6.01
N SER A 58 1.79 -14.29 -5.13
CA SER A 58 0.51 -13.67 -5.52
C SER A 58 0.63 -12.18 -5.89
N LEU A 59 1.73 -11.75 -6.52
CA LEU A 59 1.93 -10.36 -6.94
C LEU A 59 0.79 -9.88 -7.85
N PHE A 60 0.25 -8.70 -7.55
CA PHE A 60 -0.76 -8.05 -8.40
C PHE A 60 -0.16 -7.65 -9.75
N ASN A 61 -0.81 -8.07 -10.85
CA ASN A 61 -0.23 -7.96 -12.21
C ASN A 61 -1.19 -7.38 -13.27
N ASP A 62 -2.31 -6.74 -12.87
CA ASP A 62 -3.06 -5.91 -13.83
C ASP A 62 -2.27 -4.65 -14.17
N THR A 63 -2.48 -4.14 -15.37
CA THR A 63 -1.93 -2.84 -15.80
C THR A 63 -3.07 -1.86 -16.07
N PHE A 64 -2.81 -0.59 -15.77
CA PHE A 64 -3.78 0.49 -15.90
C PHE A 64 -3.21 1.61 -16.77
N GLU A 65 -3.96 2.01 -17.78
CA GLU A 65 -3.70 3.19 -18.60
C GLU A 65 -4.88 4.14 -18.53
N LEU A 66 -4.59 5.43 -18.28
CA LEU A 66 -5.61 6.45 -18.09
C LEU A 66 -5.54 7.46 -19.23
N PHE A 67 -6.68 7.70 -19.86
CA PHE A 67 -6.82 8.62 -20.98
C PHE A 67 -7.86 9.70 -20.65
N TYR A 68 -7.54 10.94 -21.01
CA TYR A 68 -8.48 12.06 -21.00
C TYR A 68 -9.11 12.22 -22.37
N ILE A 69 -10.44 12.29 -22.42
CA ILE A 69 -11.20 12.55 -23.64
C ILE A 69 -11.45 14.05 -23.73
N GLN A 70 -10.88 14.69 -24.73
CA GLN A 70 -11.12 16.09 -25.05
C GLN A 70 -12.45 16.24 -25.81
N ASP A 71 -12.98 17.46 -25.87
CA ASP A 71 -14.26 17.77 -26.51
C ASP A 71 -14.32 17.37 -28.00
N ASN A 72 -13.17 17.32 -28.67
CA ASN A 72 -13.02 16.88 -30.06
C ASN A 72 -12.90 15.34 -30.21
N GLU A 73 -13.28 14.56 -29.20
CA GLU A 73 -13.09 13.11 -29.09
C GLU A 73 -11.63 12.62 -29.14
N ASN A 74 -10.66 13.54 -29.11
CA ASN A 74 -9.25 13.18 -29.07
C ASN A 74 -8.87 12.59 -27.71
N ARG A 75 -8.16 11.46 -27.72
CA ARG A 75 -7.71 10.75 -26.52
C ARG A 75 -6.27 11.12 -26.19
N THR A 76 -6.05 11.77 -25.05
CA THR A 76 -4.71 12.10 -24.56
C THR A 76 -4.33 11.21 -23.39
N ARG A 77 -3.17 10.55 -23.48
CA ARG A 77 -2.67 9.67 -22.42
C ARG A 77 -2.16 10.48 -21.24
N ILE A 78 -2.62 10.15 -20.04
CA ILE A 78 -2.18 10.82 -18.82
C ILE A 78 -0.89 10.16 -18.34
N PRO A 79 0.19 10.92 -18.16
CA PRO A 79 1.45 10.36 -17.68
C PRO A 79 1.30 9.90 -16.23
N LEU A 80 1.55 8.61 -16.01
CA LEU A 80 1.50 7.97 -14.70
C LEU A 80 2.92 7.70 -14.20
N MET A 81 3.32 8.33 -13.09
CA MET A 81 4.64 8.15 -12.50
C MET A 81 4.72 6.83 -11.74
N LYS A 82 5.74 6.03 -12.09
CA LYS A 82 6.05 4.72 -11.47
C LYS A 82 6.89 4.82 -10.19
N ARG A 83 7.77 5.82 -10.12
CA ARG A 83 8.70 6.03 -9.00
C ARG A 83 8.07 6.85 -7.88
N GLY A 84 8.62 6.74 -6.68
CA GLY A 84 8.18 7.49 -5.49
C GLY A 84 6.85 6.99 -4.89
N ILE A 85 6.44 5.76 -5.19
CA ILE A 85 5.26 5.11 -4.64
C ILE A 85 5.58 4.26 -3.40
N ALA A 86 6.83 3.80 -3.26
CA ALA A 86 7.30 3.08 -2.08
C ALA A 86 7.86 4.04 -1.01
N TRP A 87 7.88 3.59 0.24
CA TRP A 87 8.52 4.33 1.32
C TRP A 87 10.04 4.33 1.14
N TRP A 88 10.68 5.44 1.49
CA TRP A 88 12.13 5.60 1.36
C TRP A 88 12.91 4.48 2.09
N THR A 89 12.51 4.14 3.31
CA THR A 89 13.17 3.08 4.08
C THR A 89 13.01 1.70 3.45
N ASP A 90 11.86 1.41 2.84
CA ASP A 90 11.71 0.15 2.12
C ASP A 90 12.64 0.10 0.92
N LYS A 91 12.67 1.17 0.11
CA LYS A 91 13.42 1.21 -1.14
C LYS A 91 14.93 1.21 -0.95
N PHE A 92 15.44 1.95 0.03
CA PHE A 92 16.89 2.18 0.17
C PHE A 92 17.55 1.42 1.33
N VAL A 93 16.76 0.86 2.26
CA VAL A 93 17.30 0.15 3.44
C VAL A 93 16.87 -1.30 3.45
N LYS A 94 15.56 -1.58 3.36
CA LYS A 94 15.01 -2.92 3.61
C LYS A 94 15.14 -3.87 2.43
N PHE A 95 14.85 -3.40 1.21
CA PHE A 95 14.93 -4.20 0.00
C PHE A 95 16.20 -3.84 -0.76
N ARG A 96 16.95 -4.86 -1.18
CA ARG A 96 18.19 -4.69 -1.93
C ARG A 96 18.37 -5.82 -2.91
N ASN A 97 18.90 -5.51 -4.09
CA ASN A 97 19.34 -6.55 -5.01
C ASN A 97 20.61 -7.22 -4.46
N PRO A 98 20.85 -8.50 -4.78
CA PRO A 98 22.11 -9.15 -4.46
C PRO A 98 23.29 -8.42 -5.10
N ALA A 99 24.47 -8.55 -4.50
CA ALA A 99 25.69 -7.96 -5.04
C ALA A 99 26.04 -8.60 -6.39
N GLY A 100 26.32 -7.77 -7.40
CA GLY A 100 26.73 -8.19 -8.74
C GLY A 100 26.50 -7.09 -9.75
N ASP A 101 27.29 -7.06 -10.82
CA ASP A 101 27.22 -6.02 -11.86
C ASP A 101 25.96 -6.17 -12.73
N ASN A 102 25.52 -7.40 -12.97
CA ASN A 102 24.34 -7.73 -13.78
C ASN A 102 23.30 -8.47 -12.94
N LEU A 103 22.04 -8.03 -13.00
CA LEU A 103 20.94 -8.67 -12.27
C LEU A 103 20.72 -10.13 -12.70
N THR A 104 20.85 -10.43 -13.99
CA THR A 104 20.70 -11.81 -14.50
C THR A 104 21.71 -12.76 -13.89
N ALA A 105 22.97 -12.32 -13.75
CA ALA A 105 24.02 -13.09 -13.09
C ALA A 105 23.80 -13.16 -11.57
N ALA A 106 23.35 -12.07 -10.95
CA ALA A 106 23.08 -12.01 -9.51
C ALA A 106 21.96 -12.96 -9.07
N PHE A 107 21.03 -13.29 -9.96
CA PHE A 107 19.92 -14.23 -9.73
C PHE A 107 20.14 -15.59 -10.38
N GLU A 108 21.35 -15.90 -10.85
CA GLU A 108 21.67 -17.19 -11.45
C GLU A 108 21.41 -18.34 -10.45
N GLY A 109 20.89 -19.47 -10.95
CA GLY A 109 20.53 -20.61 -10.10
C GLY A 109 19.24 -20.44 -9.29
N THR A 110 18.49 -19.34 -9.48
CA THR A 110 17.16 -19.14 -8.88
C THR A 110 16.03 -19.26 -9.90
N ALA A 111 14.87 -19.74 -9.45
CA ALA A 111 13.66 -19.84 -10.23
C ALA A 111 12.72 -18.66 -9.95
N ARG A 112 11.92 -18.28 -10.95
CA ARG A 112 10.82 -17.34 -10.76
C ARG A 112 9.71 -17.95 -9.89
N PRO A 113 8.89 -17.14 -9.20
CA PRO A 113 7.68 -17.63 -8.56
C PRO A 113 6.71 -18.27 -9.56
N LEU A 114 5.92 -19.23 -9.08
CA LEU A 114 5.05 -20.07 -9.90
C LEU A 114 4.06 -19.26 -10.74
N ASN A 115 3.43 -18.25 -10.12
CA ASN A 115 2.39 -17.43 -10.76
C ASN A 115 2.95 -16.21 -11.53
N TRP A 116 4.27 -16.05 -11.61
CA TRP A 116 4.87 -14.90 -12.30
C TRP A 116 5.12 -15.22 -13.77
N PRO A 117 4.73 -14.37 -14.74
CA PRO A 117 5.03 -14.64 -16.15
C PRO A 117 6.53 -14.52 -16.46
N ARG A 118 7.28 -13.73 -15.68
CA ARG A 118 8.69 -13.38 -15.89
C ARG A 118 9.43 -13.29 -14.55
N PRO A 119 10.77 -13.46 -14.53
CA PRO A 119 11.55 -13.37 -13.30
C PRO A 119 11.64 -11.95 -12.74
N VAL A 120 12.14 -11.83 -11.52
CA VAL A 120 12.18 -10.57 -10.76
C VAL A 120 13.08 -9.50 -11.36
N TYR A 121 14.16 -9.92 -12.04
CA TYR A 121 15.07 -9.03 -12.75
C TYR A 121 14.54 -8.57 -14.11
N GLU A 122 13.32 -8.95 -14.50
CA GLU A 122 12.64 -8.48 -15.72
C GLU A 122 11.35 -7.69 -15.43
N LEU A 123 11.14 -7.26 -14.18
CA LEU A 123 9.95 -6.51 -13.80
C LEU A 123 9.89 -5.14 -14.51
N ASP A 124 11.02 -4.42 -14.57
CA ASP A 124 11.14 -3.16 -15.31
C ASP A 124 12.50 -3.04 -16.03
N PRO A 125 12.69 -3.70 -17.19
CA PRO A 125 13.98 -3.71 -17.89
C PRO A 125 14.38 -2.34 -18.45
N LYS A 126 13.45 -1.38 -18.53
CA LYS A 126 13.72 -0.02 -19.00
C LYS A 126 14.35 0.86 -17.92
N ASP A 127 14.23 0.46 -16.65
CA ASP A 127 14.63 1.27 -15.51
C ASP A 127 15.41 0.44 -14.48
N PRO A 128 16.77 0.44 -14.55
CA PRO A 128 17.61 -0.32 -13.62
C PRO A 128 17.40 0.05 -12.14
N GLU A 129 17.08 1.31 -11.84
CA GLU A 129 16.84 1.83 -10.49
C GLU A 129 15.45 1.43 -9.91
N ASN A 130 14.67 0.71 -10.72
CA ASN A 130 13.34 0.21 -10.37
C ASN A 130 13.16 -1.26 -10.79
N ASN A 131 14.22 -2.06 -10.76
CA ASN A 131 14.20 -3.45 -11.20
C ASN A 131 14.77 -4.42 -10.13
N GLY A 132 14.37 -5.69 -10.18
CA GLY A 132 14.71 -6.66 -9.13
C GLY A 132 13.87 -6.47 -7.86
N PHE A 133 14.44 -6.77 -6.69
CA PHE A 133 13.79 -6.62 -5.39
C PHE A 133 13.50 -5.16 -5.01
N ILE A 134 14.20 -4.20 -5.62
CA ILE A 134 13.98 -2.77 -5.40
C ILE A 134 12.85 -2.17 -6.26
N ASN A 135 12.19 -2.98 -7.10
CA ASN A 135 11.05 -2.54 -7.89
C ASN A 135 9.92 -2.03 -6.97
N GLU A 136 9.48 -0.80 -7.17
CA GLU A 136 8.56 -0.15 -6.24
C GLU A 136 7.15 -0.76 -6.25
N ASP A 137 6.68 -1.31 -7.39
CA ASP A 137 5.40 -2.04 -7.45
C ASP A 137 5.46 -3.30 -6.59
N PHE A 138 6.58 -4.03 -6.68
CA PHE A 138 6.86 -5.19 -5.84
C PHE A 138 6.93 -4.81 -4.36
N ILE A 139 7.69 -3.77 -4.00
CA ILE A 139 7.80 -3.31 -2.61
C ILE A 139 6.43 -2.93 -2.02
N VAL A 140 5.62 -2.17 -2.77
CA VAL A 140 4.28 -1.78 -2.34
C VAL A 140 3.40 -3.01 -2.12
N TRP A 141 3.52 -4.04 -2.95
CA TRP A 141 2.81 -5.30 -2.75
C TRP A 141 3.26 -6.04 -1.49
N MET A 142 4.56 -6.17 -1.28
CA MET A 142 5.18 -6.89 -0.16
C MET A 142 4.82 -6.30 1.22
N ARG A 143 4.44 -5.01 1.29
CA ARG A 143 3.83 -4.44 2.52
C ARG A 143 2.42 -4.99 2.72
N THR A 144 2.26 -6.02 3.53
CA THR A 144 0.96 -6.65 3.83
C THR A 144 -0.04 -5.67 4.45
N ALA A 145 -1.27 -5.63 3.91
CA ALA A 145 -2.36 -4.85 4.47
C ALA A 145 -2.94 -5.51 5.72
N ALA A 146 -3.42 -4.70 6.67
CA ALA A 146 -4.00 -5.17 7.92
C ALA A 146 -5.44 -5.71 7.80
N LEU A 147 -6.15 -5.35 6.72
CA LEU A 147 -7.56 -5.67 6.49
C LEU A 147 -7.73 -6.42 5.15
N PRO A 148 -8.77 -7.28 5.01
CA PRO A 148 -9.03 -8.04 3.79
C PRO A 148 -9.52 -7.18 2.62
N THR A 149 -9.98 -5.97 2.93
CA THR A 149 -10.30 -4.96 1.93
C THR A 149 -9.30 -3.82 2.08
N PHE A 150 -8.46 -3.64 1.06
CA PHE A 150 -7.36 -2.69 1.10
C PHE A 150 -7.18 -1.99 -0.24
N ARG A 151 -6.36 -0.95 -0.22
CA ARG A 151 -5.87 -0.27 -1.42
C ARG A 151 -4.36 -0.14 -1.34
N LYS A 152 -3.68 -0.25 -2.48
CA LYS A 152 -2.23 -0.06 -2.61
C LYS A 152 -1.97 1.00 -3.67
N LEU A 153 -0.94 1.82 -3.43
CA LEU A 153 -0.58 2.89 -4.35
C LEU A 153 -0.03 2.26 -5.62
N TYR A 154 -0.58 2.66 -6.77
CA TYR A 154 -0.12 2.18 -8.07
C TYR A 154 0.75 3.24 -8.72
N ARG A 155 0.21 4.44 -8.95
CA ARG A 155 0.91 5.52 -9.65
C ARG A 155 0.58 6.87 -9.05
N ILE A 156 1.50 7.81 -9.21
CA ILE A 156 1.30 9.22 -8.87
C ILE A 156 1.07 9.99 -10.18
N ILE A 157 0.10 10.90 -10.16
CA ILE A 157 -0.12 11.84 -11.25
C ILE A 157 0.40 13.17 -10.71
N LEU A 158 1.56 13.59 -11.21
CA LEU A 158 2.16 14.84 -10.75
C LEU A 158 1.39 16.02 -11.32
N ASN A 159 1.23 17.04 -10.48
CA ASN A 159 0.78 18.33 -10.96
C ASN A 159 1.90 18.95 -11.81
N ASN A 160 1.58 19.41 -13.02
CA ASN A 160 2.50 20.27 -13.74
C ASN A 160 2.74 21.55 -12.91
N ARG A 161 3.93 22.14 -13.03
CA ARG A 161 4.42 23.23 -12.18
C ARG A 161 3.54 24.48 -12.17
N ASP A 162 2.64 24.62 -13.16
CA ASP A 162 1.66 25.70 -13.21
C ASP A 162 0.47 25.40 -12.29
N ARG A 163 0.51 25.99 -11.10
CA ARG A 163 -0.55 25.93 -10.07
C ARG A 163 -1.92 26.45 -10.54
N MET A 164 -1.99 27.08 -11.71
CA MET A 164 -3.24 27.63 -12.28
C MET A 164 -4.12 26.58 -12.95
N THR A 165 -3.55 25.48 -13.44
CA THR A 165 -4.33 24.44 -14.13
C THR A 165 -4.51 23.21 -13.25
N PRO A 166 -5.72 22.65 -13.12
CA PRO A 166 -5.91 21.42 -12.37
C PRO A 166 -5.16 20.27 -13.05
N THR A 167 -4.52 19.41 -12.26
CA THR A 167 -3.79 18.24 -12.75
C THR A 167 -4.66 17.31 -13.60
N LEU A 168 -5.92 17.15 -13.20
CA LEU A 168 -6.94 16.42 -13.93
C LEU A 168 -8.12 17.37 -14.15
N PRO A 169 -8.32 17.91 -15.37
CA PRO A 169 -9.46 18.77 -15.67
C PRO A 169 -10.78 18.01 -15.55
N ARG A 170 -11.89 18.74 -15.38
CA ARG A 170 -13.23 18.14 -15.41
C ARG A 170 -13.52 17.67 -16.83
N GLY A 171 -13.92 16.41 -16.99
CA GLY A 171 -14.30 15.85 -18.28
C GLY A 171 -14.41 14.33 -18.21
N ASN A 172 -14.47 13.72 -19.38
CA ASN A 172 -14.58 12.27 -19.51
C ASN A 172 -13.21 11.62 -19.54
N TYR A 173 -13.09 10.49 -18.86
CA TYR A 173 -11.87 9.71 -18.79
C TYR A 173 -12.16 8.26 -19.18
N THR A 174 -11.22 7.65 -19.90
CA THR A 174 -11.24 6.22 -20.18
C THR A 174 -10.10 5.55 -19.41
N LEU A 175 -10.43 4.48 -18.70
CA LEU A 175 -9.46 3.61 -18.05
C LEU A 175 -9.38 2.31 -18.86
N GLU A 176 -8.21 2.06 -19.44
CA GLU A 176 -7.92 0.79 -20.09
C GLU A 176 -7.20 -0.13 -19.10
N VAL A 177 -7.69 -1.37 -18.99
CA VAL A 177 -7.22 -2.34 -17.99
C VAL A 177 -6.79 -3.61 -18.71
N THR A 178 -5.53 -4.02 -18.54
CA THR A 178 -5.13 -5.38 -18.89
C THR A 178 -5.42 -6.28 -17.70
N TYR A 179 -6.43 -7.14 -17.84
CA TYR A 179 -7.02 -7.90 -16.74
C TYR A 179 -6.34 -9.26 -16.56
N ASN A 180 -5.26 -9.30 -15.77
CA ASN A 180 -4.42 -10.49 -15.57
C ASN A 180 -4.62 -11.17 -14.22
N TYR A 181 -5.08 -10.44 -13.20
CA TYR A 181 -5.15 -10.92 -11.82
C TYR A 181 -6.51 -11.54 -11.51
N PRO A 182 -6.63 -12.87 -11.37
CA PRO A 182 -7.91 -13.53 -11.13
C PRO A 182 -8.37 -13.35 -9.67
N VAL A 183 -9.65 -13.02 -9.48
CA VAL A 183 -10.24 -12.85 -8.14
C VAL A 183 -11.50 -13.68 -7.91
N ILE A 184 -11.99 -14.37 -8.96
CA ILE A 184 -13.28 -15.07 -8.96
C ILE A 184 -13.25 -16.26 -8.00
N SER A 185 -12.13 -16.99 -7.92
CA SER A 185 -11.99 -18.20 -7.10
C SER A 185 -12.16 -17.98 -5.59
N PHE A 186 -12.01 -16.74 -5.12
CA PHE A 186 -12.22 -16.35 -3.73
C PHE A 186 -13.27 -15.25 -3.60
N GLU A 187 -14.15 -15.09 -4.59
CA GLU A 187 -15.23 -14.08 -4.58
C GLU A 187 -14.72 -12.64 -4.31
N GLY A 188 -13.49 -12.37 -4.73
CA GLY A 188 -12.87 -11.06 -4.58
C GLY A 188 -13.40 -10.04 -5.58
N ARG A 189 -13.19 -8.75 -5.29
CA ARG A 189 -13.47 -7.67 -6.23
C ARG A 189 -12.23 -6.80 -6.41
N LYS A 190 -12.05 -6.30 -7.63
CA LYS A 190 -11.01 -5.32 -7.99
C LYS A 190 -11.66 -3.97 -8.21
N ARG A 191 -10.99 -2.90 -7.77
CA ARG A 191 -11.40 -1.51 -8.03
C ARG A 191 -10.18 -0.64 -8.26
N MET A 192 -10.32 0.39 -9.08
CA MET A 192 -9.35 1.46 -9.20
C MET A 192 -9.88 2.69 -8.46
N VAL A 193 -9.01 3.38 -7.73
CA VAL A 193 -9.36 4.57 -6.95
C VAL A 193 -8.44 5.73 -7.31
N LEU A 194 -9.02 6.81 -7.82
CA LEU A 194 -8.38 8.12 -7.90
C LEU A 194 -8.75 8.92 -6.65
N SER A 195 -7.74 9.48 -5.98
CA SER A 195 -7.91 10.28 -4.78
C SER A 195 -6.76 11.27 -4.72
N THR A 196 -7.07 12.49 -4.29
CA THR A 196 -6.08 13.44 -3.76
C THR A 196 -5.81 13.10 -2.30
N ILE A 197 -4.67 13.56 -1.78
CA ILE A 197 -4.30 13.45 -0.36
C ILE A 197 -4.19 14.85 0.23
N SER A 198 -4.59 14.99 1.49
CA SER A 198 -4.25 16.14 2.32
C SER A 198 -3.11 15.76 3.27
N TRP A 199 -2.70 16.69 4.12
CA TRP A 199 -1.67 16.43 5.14
C TRP A 199 -2.06 15.29 6.11
N MET A 200 -3.36 15.04 6.31
CA MET A 200 -3.88 13.93 7.14
C MET A 200 -4.14 12.65 6.33
N GLY A 201 -3.68 12.59 5.08
CA GLY A 201 -3.89 11.46 4.19
C GLY A 201 -5.14 11.59 3.31
N GLY A 202 -5.75 10.46 2.98
CA GLY A 202 -6.92 10.41 2.11
C GLY A 202 -8.25 10.69 2.83
N LYS A 203 -9.36 10.67 2.09
CA LYS A 203 -10.72 10.85 2.63
C LYS A 203 -11.05 9.82 3.72
N ASN A 204 -11.08 10.26 4.97
CA ASN A 204 -11.58 9.49 6.12
C ASN A 204 -12.18 10.43 7.18
N PRO A 205 -13.52 10.55 7.27
CA PRO A 205 -14.16 11.46 8.22
C PRO A 205 -14.18 10.93 9.67
N PHE A 206 -13.81 9.67 9.90
CA PHE A 206 -13.94 9.02 11.21
C PHE A 206 -13.27 9.81 12.34
N LEU A 207 -12.03 10.26 12.12
CA LEU A 207 -11.29 10.98 13.15
C LEU A 207 -11.98 12.30 13.51
N GLY A 208 -12.45 13.06 12.51
CA GLY A 208 -13.18 14.31 12.74
C GLY A 208 -14.49 14.09 13.49
N ILE A 209 -15.26 13.07 13.10
CA ILE A 209 -16.49 12.69 13.80
C ILE A 209 -16.18 12.29 15.24
N ALA A 210 -15.16 11.46 15.47
CA ALA A 210 -14.77 11.03 16.81
C ALA A 210 -14.39 12.20 17.73
N TYR A 211 -13.60 13.17 17.24
CA TYR A 211 -13.25 14.36 18.02
C TYR A 211 -14.47 15.21 18.37
N ILE A 212 -15.39 15.43 17.41
CA ILE A 212 -16.63 16.18 17.67
C ILE A 212 -17.48 15.45 18.71
N THR A 213 -17.68 14.13 18.56
CA THR A 213 -18.48 13.34 19.50
C THR A 213 -17.88 13.37 20.91
N VAL A 214 -16.60 13.05 21.07
CA VAL A 214 -15.95 13.07 22.39
C VAL A 214 -15.94 14.49 22.98
N GLY A 215 -15.65 15.50 22.17
CA GLY A 215 -15.68 16.91 22.59
C GLY A 215 -17.06 17.35 23.10
N THR A 216 -18.13 16.98 22.39
CA THR A 216 -19.51 17.29 22.83
C THR A 216 -19.88 16.59 24.13
N ILE A 217 -19.49 15.32 24.32
CA ILE A 217 -19.73 14.58 25.57
C ILE A 217 -19.00 15.26 26.73
N CYS A 218 -17.71 15.60 26.56
CA CYS A 218 -16.93 16.29 27.60
C CYS A 218 -17.50 17.68 27.93
N PHE A 219 -17.98 18.42 26.93
CA PHE A 219 -18.59 19.74 27.14
C PHE A 219 -19.89 19.64 27.94
N VAL A 220 -20.77 18.70 27.59
CA VAL A 220 -22.02 18.46 28.34
C VAL A 220 -21.73 18.02 29.77
N LEU A 221 -20.78 17.10 29.98
CA LEU A 221 -20.34 16.69 31.32
C LEU A 221 -19.78 17.87 32.12
N GLY A 222 -18.98 18.74 31.47
CA GLY A 222 -18.47 19.96 32.08
C GLY A 222 -19.58 20.91 32.54
N LEU A 223 -20.62 21.11 31.72
CA LEU A 223 -21.79 21.91 32.10
C LEU A 223 -22.56 21.29 33.27
N VAL A 224 -22.77 19.97 33.25
CA VAL A 224 -23.45 19.27 34.35
C VAL A 224 -22.68 19.42 35.65
N LEU A 225 -21.35 19.21 35.62
CA LEU A 225 -20.50 19.40 36.79
C LEU A 225 -20.47 20.85 37.28
N LEU A 226 -20.51 21.83 36.36
CA LEU A 226 -20.60 23.26 36.71
C LEU A 226 -21.92 23.58 37.41
N VAL A 227 -23.05 23.04 36.92
CA VAL A 227 -24.36 23.21 37.57
C VAL A 227 -24.38 22.55 38.95
N ILE A 228 -23.81 21.35 39.10
CA ILE A 228 -23.68 20.67 40.39
C ILE A 228 -22.82 21.51 41.34
N HIS A 229 -21.68 22.01 40.89
CA HIS A 229 -20.79 22.84 41.69
C HIS A 229 -21.48 24.14 42.13
N TYR A 230 -22.22 24.80 41.24
CA TYR A 230 -22.97 26.01 41.59
C TYR A 230 -24.06 25.73 42.64
N LYS A 231 -24.78 24.60 42.51
CA LYS A 231 -25.89 24.26 43.41
C LYS A 231 -25.42 23.76 44.78
N TYR A 232 -24.32 23.00 44.84
CA TYR A 232 -23.88 22.31 46.07
C TYR A 232 -22.53 22.80 46.63
N GLY A 233 -21.77 23.61 45.88
CA GLY A 233 -20.45 24.09 46.30
C GLY A 233 -20.47 25.16 47.38
N ASN A 234 -21.60 25.84 47.59
CA ASN A 234 -21.72 26.91 48.59
C ASN A 234 -22.11 26.43 50.00
N HIS A 235 -22.29 25.12 50.24
CA HIS A 235 -22.85 24.63 51.51
C HIS A 235 -21.84 24.47 52.67
N ASN A 236 -20.54 24.79 52.47
CA ASN A 236 -19.50 24.60 53.50
C ASN A 236 -19.00 25.89 54.19
N ASN A 237 -19.58 27.07 53.93
CA ASN A 237 -19.15 28.32 54.59
C ASN A 237 -20.03 28.79 55.76
N ASN A 238 -21.10 28.06 56.12
CA ASN A 238 -21.95 28.38 57.27
C ASN A 238 -21.93 27.27 58.32
N ALA A 239 -20.74 26.83 58.75
CA ALA A 239 -20.62 26.18 60.05
C ALA A 239 -20.67 27.30 61.11
N ASP A 240 -21.88 27.68 61.50
CA ASP A 240 -22.14 28.56 62.64
C ASP A 240 -21.39 28.02 63.87
N ILE A 241 -20.51 28.83 64.45
CA ILE A 241 -19.88 28.59 65.75
C ILE A 241 -20.86 29.15 66.80
N PRO A 242 -21.52 28.34 67.63
CA PRO A 242 -22.29 28.85 68.76
C PRO A 242 -21.31 29.23 69.89
N ASN A 243 -21.51 30.43 70.44
CA ASN A 243 -20.89 30.91 71.69
C ASN A 243 -21.26 30.05 72.89
#